data_AF-E6MUX4-F1
#
_entry.id   AF-E6MUX4-F1
#
_cell.length_a   1.000
_cell.length_b   1.000
_cell.length_c   1.000
_cell.angle_alpha   90.00
_cell.angle_beta   90.00
_cell.angle_gamma   90.00
#
_symmetry.space_group_name_H-M   'P 1'
#
loop_
_entity.id
_entity.type
_entity.pdbx_description
1 polymer ?
#
loop_
_entity_poly.entity_id
_entity_poly.type
_entity_poly.pdbx_seq_one_letter_code
_entity_poly.pdbx_strand_id
1 'polypeptide(L)'
;MSLIEFLFGRKQKTATVARDRLQIIIAQERAQEGQAPDYLPTLRKELMEVLSKYVNVSLDNIRISQEKQDGMDVLELNITLPEQKKV
;
A
#
# COMPACT_ATOMS: atom_id res chain seq x y z
N MET A 1 -5.73 28.50 -9.76
CA MET A 1 -6.11 27.18 -10.32
C MET A 1 -5.34 26.13 -9.52
N SER A 2 -6.04 25.27 -8.79
CA SER A 2 -5.45 24.41 -7.76
C SER A 2 -4.77 23.18 -8.38
N LEU A 3 -3.59 22.79 -7.87
CA LEU A 3 -2.86 21.57 -8.28
C LEU A 3 -3.73 20.30 -8.16
N ILE A 4 -4.65 20.31 -7.19
CA ILE A 4 -5.62 19.23 -6.94
C ILE A 4 -6.58 19.06 -8.13
N GLU A 5 -6.99 20.15 -8.80
CA GLU A 5 -7.90 20.07 -9.95
C GLU A 5 -7.23 19.48 -11.20
N PHE A 6 -5.91 19.64 -11.34
CA PHE A 6 -5.14 19.06 -12.44
C PHE A 6 -4.92 17.55 -12.25
N LEU A 7 -4.72 17.11 -11.00
CA LEU A 7 -4.55 15.69 -10.66
C LEU A 7 -5.87 14.91 -10.68
N PHE A 8 -6.99 15.55 -10.32
CA PHE A 8 -8.29 14.90 -10.15
C PHE A 8 -9.35 15.31 -11.18
N GLY A 9 -8.92 15.70 -12.39
CA GLY A 9 -9.75 16.22 -13.49
C GLY A 9 -11.19 15.71 -13.49
N ARG A 10 -12.15 16.66 -13.54
CA ARG A 10 -13.60 16.49 -13.32
C ARG A 10 -14.15 15.11 -13.71
N LYS A 11 -14.13 14.15 -12.78
CA LYS A 11 -14.78 12.84 -12.96
C LYS A 11 -16.26 12.97 -12.61
N GLN A 12 -17.14 12.71 -13.58
CA GLN A 12 -18.53 12.40 -13.28
C GLN A 12 -18.56 11.25 -12.26
N LYS A 13 -19.43 11.37 -11.25
CA LYS A 13 -19.64 10.36 -10.20
C LYS A 13 -20.19 9.07 -10.81
N THR A 14 -19.31 8.29 -11.41
CA THR A 14 -19.61 6.97 -11.94
C THR A 14 -19.56 6.01 -10.76
N ALA A 15 -20.75 5.59 -10.34
CA ALA A 15 -21.03 4.50 -9.41
C ALA A 15 -20.26 4.49 -8.08
N THR A 16 -21.05 4.60 -7.02
CA THR A 16 -20.73 4.32 -5.61
C THR A 16 -20.37 2.84 -5.37
N VAL A 17 -19.54 2.23 -6.23
CA VAL A 17 -19.16 0.80 -6.25
C VAL A 17 -17.62 0.65 -6.22
N ALA A 18 -16.87 1.75 -6.13
CA ALA A 18 -15.44 1.68 -5.92
C ALA A 18 -15.17 1.26 -4.47
N ARG A 19 -14.74 0.00 -4.28
CA ARG A 19 -14.19 -0.46 -3.01
C ARG A 19 -13.03 0.44 -2.61
N ASP A 20 -12.96 0.78 -1.33
CA ASP A 20 -11.82 1.53 -0.81
C ASP A 20 -10.53 0.70 -0.99
N ARG A 21 -9.44 1.34 -1.42
CA ARG A 21 -8.14 0.68 -1.64
C ARG A 21 -7.07 1.40 -0.81
N LEU A 22 -6.35 0.63 -0.01
CA LEU A 22 -5.16 1.09 0.70
C LEU A 22 -3.93 0.75 -0.17
N GLN A 23 -3.10 1.75 -0.45
CA GLN A 23 -1.81 1.56 -1.12
C GLN A 23 -0.70 2.08 -0.19
N ILE A 24 0.27 1.23 0.11
CA ILE A 24 1.44 1.55 0.92
C ILE A 24 2.68 1.29 0.07
N ILE A 25 3.55 2.29 -0.07
CA ILE A 25 4.83 2.15 -0.78
C ILE A 25 5.93 2.47 0.22
N ILE A 26 6.87 1.55 0.39
CA ILE A 26 8.02 1.70 1.28
C ILE A 26 9.26 1.59 0.40
N ALA A 27 10.01 2.68 0.27
CA ALA A 27 11.29 2.69 -0.41
C ALA A 27 12.40 2.86 0.62
N GLN A 28 13.35 1.95 0.63
CA GLN A 28 14.51 1.96 1.51
C GLN A 28 15.79 2.02 0.67
N GLU A 29 16.55 3.10 0.83
CA GLU A 29 17.89 3.22 0.24
C GLU A 29 18.92 2.59 1.20
N ARG A 30 19.72 1.65 0.71
CA ARG A 30 20.85 1.11 1.49
C ARG A 30 22.06 2.02 1.31
N ALA A 31 22.37 2.80 2.34
CA ALA A 31 23.52 3.70 2.35
C ALA A 31 24.88 2.96 2.40
N GLN A 32 24.93 1.68 2.76
CA GLN A 32 26.15 0.87 2.78
C GLN A 32 25.90 -0.60 2.42
N GLU A 33 26.63 -1.08 1.42
CA GLU A 33 26.74 -2.50 1.09
C GLU A 33 27.34 -3.26 2.28
N GLY A 34 26.51 -3.99 3.03
CA GLY A 34 26.99 -5.09 3.89
C GLY A 34 26.61 -5.08 5.38
N GLN A 35 25.98 -4.04 5.93
CA GLN A 35 25.67 -4.00 7.39
C GLN A 35 24.22 -3.67 7.77
N ALA A 36 23.37 -3.23 6.85
CA ALA A 36 21.97 -2.93 7.18
C ALA A 36 21.12 -4.22 7.17
N PRO A 37 20.43 -4.56 8.28
CA PRO A 37 19.43 -5.63 8.30
C PRO A 37 18.35 -5.42 7.24
N ASP A 38 17.84 -6.53 6.67
CA ASP A 38 16.68 -6.46 5.77
C ASP A 38 15.41 -6.19 6.59
N TYR A 39 14.99 -4.93 6.64
CA TYR A 39 13.83 -4.49 7.42
C TYR A 39 12.50 -4.71 6.70
N LEU A 40 12.51 -4.84 5.36
CA LEU A 40 11.29 -4.98 4.57
C LEU A 40 10.47 -6.25 4.91
N PRO A 41 11.09 -7.44 5.09
CA PRO A 41 10.36 -8.63 5.54
C PRO A 41 9.69 -8.45 6.89
N THR A 42 10.35 -7.74 7.82
CA THR A 42 9.85 -7.47 9.17
C THR A 42 8.67 -6.51 9.12
N LEU A 43 8.82 -5.38 8.41
CA LEU A 43 7.74 -4.40 8.20
C LEU A 43 6.54 -5.03 7.50
N ARG A 44 6.76 -5.86 6.49
CA ARG A 44 5.69 -6.62 5.84
C ARG A 44 4.89 -7.42 6.85
N LYS A 45 5.56 -8.17 7.74
CA LYS A 45 4.91 -9.00 8.75
C LYS A 45 4.10 -8.15 9.74
N GLU A 46 4.70 -7.08 10.27
CA GLU A 46 4.01 -6.19 11.20
C GLU A 46 2.79 -5.53 10.59
N LEU A 47 2.91 -5.05 9.34
CA LEU A 47 1.79 -4.47 8.61
C LEU A 47 0.67 -5.50 8.43
N MET A 48 0.99 -6.74 8.04
CA MET A 48 -0.01 -7.80 7.92
C MET A 48 -0.75 -8.04 9.23
N GLU A 49 -0.03 -8.11 10.36
CA GLU A 49 -0.62 -8.31 11.68
C GLU A 49 -1.52 -7.14 12.09
N VAL A 50 -1.06 -5.90 11.90
CA VAL A 50 -1.85 -4.70 12.20
C VAL A 50 -3.09 -4.64 11.32
N LEU A 51 -2.95 -4.87 10.02
CA LEU A 51 -4.06 -4.85 9.06
C LEU A 51 -5.10 -5.91 9.41
N SER A 52 -4.70 -7.10 9.83
CA SER A 52 -5.63 -8.15 10.26
C SER A 52 -6.48 -7.74 11.49
N LYS A 53 -5.96 -6.86 12.35
CA LYS A 53 -6.66 -6.37 13.55
C LYS A 53 -7.70 -5.29 13.22
N TYR A 54 -7.41 -4.43 12.26
CA TYR A 54 -8.23 -3.23 11.99
C TYR A 54 -9.07 -3.33 10.71
N VAL A 55 -8.71 -4.25 9.81
CA VAL A 55 -9.38 -4.42 8.53
C VAL A 55 -9.67 -5.90 8.34
N ASN A 56 -10.94 -6.22 8.09
CA ASN A 56 -11.37 -7.60 7.85
C ASN A 56 -11.02 -8.02 6.40
N VAL A 57 -9.73 -8.07 6.07
CA VAL A 57 -9.21 -8.40 4.74
C VAL A 57 -8.79 -9.86 4.67
N SER A 58 -9.26 -10.59 3.65
CA SER A 58 -8.67 -11.88 3.27
C SER A 58 -7.28 -11.65 2.67
N LEU A 59 -6.36 -12.60 2.86
CA LEU A 59 -5.03 -12.59 2.23
C LEU A 59 -5.13 -12.46 0.69
N ASP A 60 -6.19 -12.98 0.09
CA ASP A 60 -6.44 -12.90 -1.36
C ASP A 60 -6.63 -11.46 -1.86
N ASN A 61 -7.02 -10.53 -0.98
CA ASN A 61 -7.25 -9.13 -1.31
C ASN A 61 -5.99 -8.27 -1.13
N ILE A 62 -4.86 -8.89 -0.79
CA ILE A 62 -3.60 -8.23 -0.47
C ILE A 62 -2.59 -8.61 -1.54
N ARG A 63 -2.16 -7.63 -2.32
CA ARG A 63 -1.09 -7.76 -3.30
C ARG A 63 0.18 -7.15 -2.72
N ILE A 64 1.26 -7.91 -2.77
CA ILE A 64 2.58 -7.50 -2.29
C ILE A 64 3.52 -7.58 -3.47
N SER A 65 4.17 -6.47 -3.80
CA SER A 65 5.29 -6.42 -4.74
C SER A 65 6.53 -5.98 -4.00
N GLN A 66 7.65 -6.65 -4.23
CA GLN A 66 8.94 -6.22 -3.71
C GLN A 66 9.92 -6.15 -4.89
N GLU A 67 10.51 -4.99 -5.07
CA GLU A 67 11.50 -4.72 -6.11
C GLU A 67 12.81 -4.31 -5.45
N LYS A 68 13.94 -4.83 -5.96
CA LYS A 68 15.28 -4.47 -5.49
C LYS A 68 16.04 -3.95 -6.70
N GLN A 69 16.45 -2.69 -6.68
CA GLN A 69 17.17 -2.06 -7.78
C GLN A 69 18.26 -1.12 -7.26
N ASP A 70 19.50 -1.31 -7.72
CA ASP A 70 20.63 -0.37 -7.52
C ASP A 70 20.86 0.10 -6.07
N GLY A 71 20.71 -0.82 -5.09
CA GLY A 71 20.86 -0.49 -3.67
C GLY A 71 19.61 0.07 -2.99
N MET A 72 18.53 0.27 -3.75
CA MET A 72 17.21 0.62 -3.25
C MET A 72 16.30 -0.61 -3.23
N ASP A 73 15.63 -0.85 -2.11
CA ASP A 73 14.56 -1.84 -2.03
C ASP A 73 13.21 -1.13 -1.88
N VAL A 74 12.25 -1.51 -2.70
CA VAL A 74 10.89 -0.98 -2.70
C VAL A 74 9.91 -2.11 -2.38
N LEU A 75 9.03 -1.88 -1.42
CA LEU A 75 7.91 -2.75 -1.06
C LEU A 75 6.60 -2.01 -1.32
N GLU A 76 5.80 -2.53 -2.24
CA GLU A 76 4.45 -2.04 -2.53
C GLU A 76 3.42 -3.01 -1.96
N LEU A 77 2.52 -2.48 -1.13
CA LEU A 77 1.39 -3.19 -0.55
C LEU A 77 0.10 -2.59 -1.09
N ASN A 78 -0.72 -3.42 -1.72
CA ASN A 78 -1.97 -3.04 -2.36
C ASN A 78 -3.12 -3.85 -1.78
N ILE A 79 -3.99 -3.20 -1.02
CA ILE A 79 -5.06 -3.86 -0.26
C ILE A 79 -6.39 -3.32 -0.72
N THR A 80 -7.28 -4.24 -1.11
CA THR A 80 -8.68 -3.88 -1.37
C THR A 80 -9.46 -4.05 -0.07
N LEU A 81 -9.98 -2.96 0.48
CA LEU A 81 -10.83 -3.02 1.67
C LEU A 81 -12.21 -3.58 1.28
N PRO A 82 -12.82 -4.40 2.15
CA PRO A 82 -14.21 -4.76 2.02
C PRO A 82 -15.11 -3.53 2.24
N GLU A 83 -16.28 -3.51 1.61
CA GLU A 83 -17.27 -2.47 1.87
C GLU A 83 -17.71 -2.53 3.33
N GLN A 84 -17.48 -1.46 4.09
CA GLN A 84 -18.08 -1.33 5.41
C GLN A 84 -19.58 -1.10 5.23
N LYS A 85 -20.40 -1.97 5.83
CA LYS A 85 -21.84 -1.70 5.95
C LYS A 85 -21.99 -0.35 6.65
N LYS A 86 -22.38 0.68 5.90
CA LYS A 86 -22.86 1.94 6.48
C LYS A 86 -24.04 1.58 7.37
N VAL A 87 -23.87 1.73 8.68
CA VAL A 87 -24.95 1.72 9.66
C VAL A 87 -25.79 2.96 9.47
#